data_AF-A0A699ZFL1-F1
#
_entry.id   AF-A0A699ZFL1-F1
#
_cell.length_a   1.000
_cell.length_b   1.000
_cell.length_c   1.000
_cell.angle_alpha   90.00
_cell.angle_beta   90.00
_cell.angle_gamma   90.00
#
_symmetry.space_group_name_H-M   'P 1'
#
loop_
_entity.id
_entity.type
_entity.pdbx_description
1 polymer ?
#
loop_
_entity_poly.entity_id
_entity_poly.type
_entity_poly.pdbx_seq_one_letter_code
_entity_poly.pdbx_strand_id
1 'polypeptide(L)'
;MRAKAVALHNIVRVQALWRGWKVRRNDGRAKAEARRKLTAAAAVAARNPNKTLGARVRDALEQLKSRKDPAQLSQALQSMETGSSYSLACCELIVESRGVAGLLRLMRGLNRSKPHVDLLLRMLAVMSHICRHAHLVPAVFASEDCIPTLSERLQFFRDQEDVFMAAMSVVVKLLGPPGHALAVAKMPSVVKTWEGIGQIVSRRIDMERKYIHRLEGQKGSDASAKEATRKLLAAAKQLEAMQAIISQVTHEARLHGVQACV
;
A
#
# COMPACT_ATOMS: atom_id res chain seq x y z
N MET A 1 -40.31 5.84 -24.94
CA MET A 1 -38.96 6.34 -24.58
C MET A 1 -37.84 5.29 -24.69
N ARG A 2 -38.00 4.06 -24.20
CA ARG A 2 -36.97 2.99 -24.25
C ARG A 2 -36.47 2.62 -25.67
N ALA A 3 -37.36 2.50 -26.66
CA ALA A 3 -36.97 2.12 -28.03
C ALA A 3 -36.04 3.14 -28.73
N LYS A 4 -36.29 4.43 -28.53
CA LYS A 4 -35.42 5.50 -29.04
C LYS A 4 -34.02 5.46 -28.39
N ALA A 5 -33.96 5.19 -27.09
CA ALA A 5 -32.68 5.05 -26.37
C ALA A 5 -31.86 3.85 -26.88
N VAL A 6 -32.51 2.70 -27.13
CA VAL A 6 -31.85 1.52 -27.70
C VAL A 6 -31.36 1.77 -29.14
N ALA A 7 -32.15 2.46 -29.96
CA ALA A 7 -31.76 2.81 -31.33
C ALA A 7 -30.54 3.74 -31.35
N LEU A 8 -30.54 4.79 -30.52
CA LEU A 8 -29.40 5.70 -30.37
C LEU A 8 -28.14 4.96 -29.89
N HIS A 9 -28.26 4.06 -28.92
CA HIS A 9 -27.15 3.23 -28.44
C HIS A 9 -26.53 2.37 -29.55
N ASN A 10 -27.37 1.75 -30.38
CA ASN A 10 -26.91 0.93 -31.50
C ASN A 10 -26.22 1.78 -32.58
N ILE A 11 -26.77 2.95 -32.90
CA ILE A 11 -26.14 3.90 -33.84
C ILE A 11 -24.75 4.30 -33.35
N VAL A 12 -24.62 4.64 -32.07
CA VAL A 12 -23.33 5.00 -31.45
C VAL A 12 -22.34 3.83 -31.54
N ARG A 13 -22.78 2.58 -31.31
CA ARG A 13 -21.92 1.40 -31.46
C ARG A 13 -21.45 1.20 -32.90
N VAL A 14 -22.33 1.32 -33.88
CA VAL A 14 -21.98 1.19 -35.30
C VAL A 14 -20.99 2.29 -35.71
N GLN A 15 -21.25 3.53 -35.30
CA GLN A 15 -20.34 4.67 -35.54
C GLN A 15 -18.97 4.44 -34.88
N ALA A 16 -18.93 3.93 -33.64
CA ALA A 16 -17.69 3.61 -32.95
C ALA A 16 -16.91 2.48 -33.64
N LEU A 17 -17.60 1.45 -34.12
CA LEU A 17 -17.00 0.36 -34.88
C LEU A 17 -16.39 0.86 -36.19
N TRP A 18 -17.11 1.68 -36.96
CA TRP A 18 -16.63 2.27 -38.21
C TRP A 18 -15.41 3.17 -37.98
N ARG A 19 -15.47 4.09 -37.01
CA ARG A 19 -14.34 4.97 -36.66
C ARG A 19 -13.12 4.15 -36.24
N GLY A 20 -13.33 3.13 -35.40
CA GLY A 20 -12.27 2.21 -34.99
C GLY A 20 -11.66 1.43 -36.16
N TRP A 21 -12.48 0.96 -37.10
CA TRP A 21 -12.01 0.27 -38.30
C TRP A 21 -11.19 1.20 -39.20
N LYS A 22 -11.68 2.44 -39.45
CA LYS A 22 -10.98 3.43 -40.27
C LYS A 22 -9.59 3.75 -39.71
N VAL A 23 -9.47 3.91 -38.39
CA VAL A 23 -8.19 4.10 -37.70
C VAL A 23 -7.29 2.88 -37.88
N ARG A 24 -7.81 1.66 -37.62
CA ARG A 24 -7.03 0.42 -37.72
C ARG A 24 -6.55 0.11 -39.15
N ARG A 25 -7.31 0.51 -40.16
CA ARG A 25 -6.94 0.34 -41.58
C ARG A 25 -5.71 1.16 -41.94
N ASN A 26 -5.52 2.31 -41.30
CA ASN A 26 -4.42 3.23 -41.57
C ASN A 26 -3.26 3.09 -40.59
N ASP A 27 -3.29 2.12 -39.68
CA ASP A 27 -2.24 1.93 -38.69
C ASP A 27 -1.02 1.22 -39.29
N GLY A 28 0.17 1.68 -38.90
CA GLY A 28 1.42 1.03 -39.26
C GLY A 28 1.60 -0.37 -38.63
N ARG A 29 2.56 -1.13 -39.18
CA ARG A 29 2.87 -2.52 -38.81
C ARG A 29 2.97 -2.76 -37.30
N ALA A 30 3.65 -1.88 -36.56
CA ALA A 30 3.85 -2.01 -35.12
C ALA A 30 2.52 -2.02 -34.33
N LYS A 31 1.59 -1.11 -34.67
CA LYS A 31 0.27 -1.04 -34.01
C LYS A 31 -0.61 -2.23 -34.36
N ALA A 32 -0.55 -2.70 -35.61
CA ALA A 32 -1.25 -3.90 -36.05
C ALA A 32 -0.74 -5.14 -35.30
N GLU A 33 0.58 -5.27 -35.15
CA GLU A 33 1.20 -6.36 -34.40
C GLU A 33 0.84 -6.33 -32.91
N ALA A 34 0.88 -5.15 -32.28
CA ALA A 34 0.48 -4.99 -30.88
C ALA A 34 -0.97 -5.44 -30.64
N ARG A 35 -1.90 -5.07 -31.54
CA ARG A 35 -3.29 -5.55 -31.48
C ARG A 35 -3.43 -7.03 -31.69
N ARG A 36 -2.69 -7.62 -32.64
CA ARG A 36 -2.69 -9.07 -32.86
C ARG A 36 -2.24 -9.79 -31.59
N LYS A 37 -1.16 -9.34 -30.97
CA LYS A 37 -0.65 -9.85 -29.69
C LYS A 37 -1.71 -9.72 -28.58
N LEU A 38 -2.35 -8.56 -28.46
CA LEU A 38 -3.41 -8.32 -27.47
C LEU A 38 -4.62 -9.24 -27.67
N THR A 39 -5.08 -9.41 -28.92
CA THR A 39 -6.22 -10.26 -29.26
C THR A 39 -5.91 -11.73 -29.00
N ALA A 40 -4.71 -12.19 -29.37
CA ALA A 40 -4.25 -13.54 -29.06
C ALA A 40 -4.16 -13.78 -27.55
N ALA A 41 -3.60 -12.83 -26.80
CA ALA A 41 -3.55 -12.91 -25.33
C ALA A 41 -4.94 -12.95 -24.71
N ALA A 42 -5.88 -12.14 -25.20
CA ALA A 42 -7.28 -12.16 -24.74
C ALA A 42 -7.97 -13.50 -25.03
N ALA A 43 -7.76 -14.09 -26.21
CA ALA A 43 -8.30 -15.40 -26.56
C ALA A 43 -7.71 -16.52 -25.69
N VAL A 44 -6.40 -16.46 -25.40
CA VAL A 44 -5.74 -17.40 -24.48
C VAL A 44 -6.31 -17.25 -23.06
N ALA A 45 -6.49 -16.02 -22.58
CA ALA A 45 -7.09 -15.77 -21.27
C ALA A 45 -8.53 -16.30 -21.16
N ALA A 46 -9.35 -16.12 -22.21
CA ALA A 46 -10.71 -16.66 -22.26
C ALA A 46 -10.75 -18.19 -22.18
N ARG A 47 -9.75 -18.88 -22.77
CA ARG A 47 -9.62 -20.34 -22.70
C ARG A 47 -9.02 -20.85 -21.38
N ASN A 48 -8.41 -19.96 -20.59
CA ASN A 48 -7.72 -20.31 -19.36
C ASN A 48 -8.21 -19.40 -18.21
N PRO A 49 -9.48 -19.53 -17.77
CA PRO A 49 -10.05 -18.66 -16.75
C PRO A 49 -9.25 -18.66 -15.44
N ASN A 50 -8.61 -19.79 -15.09
CA ASN A 50 -7.76 -19.94 -13.91
C ASN A 50 -6.47 -19.10 -13.98
N LYS A 51 -6.08 -18.62 -15.15
CA LYS A 51 -4.89 -17.75 -15.34
C LYS A 51 -5.22 -16.26 -15.24
N THR A 52 -6.50 -15.89 -15.12
CA THR A 52 -6.90 -14.49 -14.93
C THR A 52 -6.38 -13.95 -13.60
N LEU A 53 -6.16 -12.63 -13.52
CA LEU A 53 -5.73 -11.99 -12.26
C LEU A 53 -6.71 -12.31 -11.13
N GLY A 54 -8.01 -12.19 -11.38
CA GLY A 54 -9.05 -12.48 -10.39
C GLY A 54 -9.03 -13.93 -9.90
N ALA A 55 -8.83 -14.91 -10.79
CA ALA A 55 -8.70 -16.30 -10.37
C ALA A 55 -7.46 -16.53 -9.50
N ARG A 56 -6.30 -15.99 -9.92
CA ARG A 56 -5.06 -16.07 -9.14
C ARG A 56 -5.17 -15.42 -7.76
N VAL A 57 -5.88 -14.30 -7.65
CA VAL A 57 -6.13 -13.64 -6.36
C VAL A 57 -7.06 -14.47 -5.49
N ARG A 58 -8.11 -15.08 -6.04
CA ARG A 58 -8.97 -16.03 -5.29
C ARG A 58 -8.16 -17.21 -4.76
N ASP A 59 -7.35 -17.84 -5.61
CA ASP A 59 -6.50 -18.95 -5.21
C ASP A 59 -5.51 -18.53 -4.11
N ALA A 60 -4.93 -17.33 -4.23
CA ALA A 60 -4.05 -16.78 -3.21
C ALA A 60 -4.76 -16.51 -1.88
N LEU A 61 -6.01 -16.04 -1.90
CA LEU A 61 -6.83 -15.83 -0.71
C LEU A 61 -7.14 -17.16 0.00
N GLU A 62 -7.40 -18.24 -0.75
CA GLU A 62 -7.57 -19.58 -0.16
C GLU A 62 -6.25 -20.11 0.43
N GLN A 63 -5.12 -19.89 -0.24
CA GLN A 63 -3.80 -20.25 0.29
C GLN A 63 -3.46 -19.48 1.58
N LEU A 64 -3.88 -18.22 1.69
CA LEU A 64 -3.69 -17.40 2.89
C LEU A 64 -4.35 -18.01 4.13
N LYS A 65 -5.49 -18.71 3.94
CA LYS A 65 -6.23 -19.39 5.00
C LYS A 65 -5.57 -20.70 5.44
N SER A 66 -4.96 -21.44 4.50
CA SER A 66 -4.55 -22.82 4.75
C SER A 66 -3.14 -22.98 5.35
N ARG A 67 -2.33 -21.92 5.42
CA ARG A 67 -0.96 -21.83 5.99
C ARG A 67 -0.20 -23.16 6.08
N LYS A 68 0.59 -23.50 5.05
CA LYS A 68 1.46 -24.69 5.12
C LYS A 68 2.92 -24.48 4.71
N ASP A 69 3.23 -23.52 3.83
CA ASP A 69 4.61 -23.36 3.33
C ASP A 69 4.98 -21.88 3.03
N PRO A 70 6.17 -21.40 3.47
CA PRO A 70 6.65 -20.06 3.13
C PRO A 70 6.75 -19.75 1.63
N ALA A 71 7.09 -20.71 0.78
CA ALA A 71 7.18 -20.46 -0.66
C ALA A 71 5.80 -20.28 -1.29
N GLN A 72 4.82 -21.11 -0.90
CA GLN A 72 3.41 -20.91 -1.26
C GLN A 72 2.87 -19.56 -0.78
N LEU A 73 3.19 -19.16 0.47
CA LEU A 73 2.79 -17.85 0.99
C LEU A 73 3.37 -16.70 0.14
N SER A 74 4.66 -16.79 -0.21
CA SER A 74 5.32 -15.80 -1.06
C SER A 74 4.64 -15.69 -2.43
N GLN A 75 4.32 -16.81 -3.07
CA GLN A 75 3.63 -16.86 -4.35
C GLN A 75 2.19 -16.32 -4.29
N ALA A 76 1.47 -16.63 -3.21
CA ALA A 76 0.13 -16.11 -2.94
C ALA A 76 0.18 -14.58 -2.82
N LEU A 77 1.06 -14.04 -1.97
CA LEU A 77 1.22 -12.59 -1.79
C LEU A 77 1.66 -11.89 -3.08
N GLN A 78 2.56 -12.50 -3.87
CA GLN A 78 2.95 -11.95 -5.17
C GLN A 78 1.75 -11.88 -6.14
N SER A 79 0.88 -12.88 -6.12
CA SER A 79 -0.34 -12.88 -6.94
C SER A 79 -1.34 -11.83 -6.46
N MET A 80 -1.51 -11.64 -5.14
CA MET A 80 -2.31 -10.56 -4.57
C MET A 80 -1.75 -9.17 -4.91
N GLU A 81 -0.44 -8.98 -4.80
CA GLU A 81 0.25 -7.73 -5.13
C GLU A 81 0.08 -7.38 -6.62
N THR A 82 0.29 -8.36 -7.50
CA THR A 82 0.10 -8.19 -8.94
C THR A 82 -1.36 -7.92 -9.30
N GLY A 83 -2.31 -8.63 -8.68
CA GLY A 83 -3.73 -8.43 -8.94
C GLY A 83 -4.20 -7.04 -8.50
N SER A 84 -3.86 -6.65 -7.28
CA SER A 84 -4.24 -5.36 -6.69
C SER A 84 -3.55 -4.16 -7.36
N SER A 85 -2.35 -4.31 -7.91
CA SER A 85 -1.66 -3.19 -8.57
C SER A 85 -2.34 -2.74 -9.86
N TYR A 86 -2.99 -3.68 -10.59
CA TYR A 86 -3.56 -3.45 -11.92
C TYR A 86 -5.09 -3.48 -11.98
N SER A 87 -5.80 -3.98 -10.96
CA SER A 87 -7.25 -4.21 -11.04
C SER A 87 -8.01 -3.82 -9.77
N LEU A 88 -8.90 -2.82 -9.91
CA LEU A 88 -9.85 -2.45 -8.85
C LEU A 88 -10.71 -3.64 -8.40
N ALA A 89 -11.20 -4.46 -9.33
CA ALA A 89 -11.99 -5.65 -9.00
C ALA A 89 -11.21 -6.66 -8.15
N CYS A 90 -9.88 -6.73 -8.30
CA CYS A 90 -9.05 -7.54 -7.40
C CYS A 90 -8.92 -6.91 -6.02
N CYS A 91 -8.82 -5.58 -5.91
CA CYS A 91 -8.83 -4.87 -4.63
C CYS A 91 -10.17 -5.09 -3.89
N GLU A 92 -11.30 -4.93 -4.58
CA GLU A 92 -12.65 -5.20 -4.05
C GLU A 92 -12.75 -6.64 -3.55
N LEU A 93 -12.36 -7.61 -4.38
CA LEU A 93 -12.34 -9.03 -4.02
C LEU A 93 -11.53 -9.32 -2.75
N ILE A 94 -10.34 -8.71 -2.60
CA ILE A 94 -9.49 -8.89 -1.41
C ILE A 94 -10.20 -8.36 -0.16
N VAL A 95 -10.87 -7.22 -0.26
CA VAL A 95 -11.62 -6.62 0.86
C VAL A 95 -12.83 -7.49 1.21
N GLU A 96 -13.66 -7.83 0.23
CA GLU A 96 -14.88 -8.66 0.40
C GLU A 96 -14.57 -10.03 1.00
N SER A 97 -13.45 -10.63 0.60
CA SER A 97 -13.01 -11.95 1.08
C SER A 97 -12.31 -11.92 2.45
N ARG A 98 -12.37 -10.78 3.18
CA ARG A 98 -11.65 -10.53 4.44
C ARG A 98 -10.13 -10.75 4.33
N GLY A 99 -9.57 -10.57 3.14
CA GLY A 99 -8.15 -10.75 2.85
C GLY A 99 -7.28 -9.77 3.64
N VAL A 100 -7.74 -8.53 3.85
CA VAL A 100 -7.06 -7.52 4.69
C VAL A 100 -6.80 -8.05 6.10
N ALA A 101 -7.80 -8.66 6.75
CA ALA A 101 -7.64 -9.25 8.07
C ALA A 101 -6.65 -10.43 8.07
N GLY A 102 -6.58 -11.19 6.97
CA GLY A 102 -5.56 -12.22 6.77
C GLY A 102 -4.15 -11.64 6.69
N LEU A 103 -3.95 -10.57 5.92
CA LEU A 103 -2.68 -9.85 5.81
C LEU A 103 -2.22 -9.33 7.17
N LEU A 104 -3.10 -8.64 7.91
CA LEU A 104 -2.79 -8.10 9.24
C LEU A 104 -2.37 -9.21 10.23
N ARG A 105 -3.07 -10.36 10.22
CA ARG A 105 -2.69 -11.52 11.04
C ARG A 105 -1.31 -12.07 10.70
N LEU A 106 -0.94 -12.07 9.42
CA LEU A 106 0.37 -12.52 8.97
C LEU A 106 1.48 -11.55 9.40
N MET A 107 1.26 -10.24 9.27
CA MET A 107 2.23 -9.20 9.62
C MET A 107 2.75 -9.32 11.06
N ARG A 108 1.90 -9.71 12.02
CA ARG A 108 2.28 -9.82 13.43
C ARG A 108 3.40 -10.83 13.68
N GLY A 109 3.44 -11.92 12.90
CA GLY A 109 4.45 -12.97 13.02
C GLY A 109 5.72 -12.75 12.20
N LEU A 110 5.84 -11.62 11.48
CA LEU A 110 7.02 -11.34 10.68
C LEU A 110 8.16 -10.78 11.53
N ASN A 111 9.38 -11.23 11.24
CA ASN A 111 10.61 -10.82 11.90
C ASN A 111 11.47 -9.93 10.98
N ARG A 112 12.69 -9.58 11.43
CA ARG A 112 13.59 -8.64 10.72
C ARG A 112 14.48 -9.29 9.66
N SER A 113 14.36 -10.60 9.44
CA SER A 113 15.13 -11.27 8.38
C SER A 113 14.65 -10.82 7.00
N LYS A 114 15.55 -10.82 6.02
CA LYS A 114 15.27 -10.42 4.64
C LYS A 114 14.01 -11.07 4.03
N PRO A 115 13.80 -12.40 4.09
CA PRO A 115 12.59 -12.99 3.51
C PRO A 115 11.30 -12.50 4.19
N HIS A 116 11.31 -12.26 5.50
CA HIS A 116 10.14 -11.73 6.21
C HIS A 116 9.88 -10.25 5.89
N VAL A 117 10.94 -9.46 5.71
CA VAL A 117 10.85 -8.06 5.26
C VAL A 117 10.25 -8.00 3.85
N ASP A 118 10.70 -8.86 2.93
CA ASP A 118 10.16 -8.93 1.57
C ASP A 118 8.66 -9.29 1.59
N LEU A 119 8.25 -10.24 2.42
CA LEU A 119 6.82 -10.57 2.59
C LEU A 119 6.03 -9.38 3.14
N LEU A 120 6.56 -8.67 4.14
CA LEU A 120 5.90 -7.50 4.73
C LEU A 120 5.71 -6.39 3.70
N LEU A 121 6.73 -6.07 2.91
CA LEU A 121 6.66 -5.04 1.87
C LEU A 121 5.58 -5.38 0.84
N ARG A 122 5.45 -6.65 0.42
CA ARG A 122 4.37 -7.08 -0.48
C ARG A 122 2.99 -6.88 0.13
N MET A 123 2.83 -7.24 1.41
CA MET A 123 1.55 -7.05 2.11
C MET A 123 1.19 -5.56 2.24
N LEU A 124 2.16 -4.71 2.58
CA LEU A 124 1.99 -3.26 2.64
C LEU A 124 1.68 -2.66 1.26
N ALA A 125 2.29 -3.17 0.20
CA ALA A 125 1.97 -2.78 -1.17
C ALA A 125 0.52 -3.12 -1.54
N VAL A 126 0.05 -4.34 -1.23
CA VAL A 126 -1.36 -4.75 -1.41
C VAL A 126 -2.30 -3.80 -0.66
N MET A 127 -2.04 -3.52 0.61
CA MET A 127 -2.85 -2.58 1.39
C MET A 127 -2.83 -1.17 0.78
N SER A 128 -1.67 -0.70 0.32
CA SER A 128 -1.49 0.60 -0.32
C SER A 128 -2.22 0.72 -1.66
N HIS A 129 -2.30 -0.37 -2.44
CA HIS A 129 -3.09 -0.47 -3.67
C HIS A 129 -4.59 -0.38 -3.37
N ILE A 130 -5.07 -1.13 -2.37
CA ILE A 130 -6.48 -1.08 -1.94
C ILE A 130 -6.82 0.35 -1.48
N CYS A 131 -6.00 0.94 -0.61
CA CYS A 131 -6.22 2.28 -0.07
C CYS A 131 -6.06 3.40 -1.11
N ARG A 132 -5.61 3.11 -2.34
CA ARG A 132 -5.66 4.07 -3.46
C ARG A 132 -7.12 4.38 -3.85
N HIS A 133 -8.04 3.46 -3.57
CA HIS A 133 -9.44 3.59 -3.91
C HIS A 133 -10.22 4.05 -2.67
N ALA A 134 -10.64 5.33 -2.67
CA ALA A 134 -11.25 5.97 -1.51
C ALA A 134 -12.43 5.21 -0.90
N HIS A 135 -13.27 4.56 -1.74
CA HIS A 135 -14.43 3.79 -1.27
C HIS A 135 -14.06 2.50 -0.52
N LEU A 136 -12.84 1.99 -0.66
CA LEU A 136 -12.36 0.81 0.07
C LEU A 136 -11.69 1.15 1.40
N VAL A 137 -11.23 2.40 1.58
CA VAL A 137 -10.48 2.83 2.77
C VAL A 137 -11.27 2.59 4.08
N PRO A 138 -12.58 2.90 4.18
CA PRO A 138 -13.34 2.61 5.41
C PRO A 138 -13.37 1.13 5.77
N ALA A 139 -13.48 0.24 4.78
CA ALA A 139 -13.48 -1.21 5.02
C ALA A 139 -12.11 -1.72 5.49
N VAL A 140 -11.01 -1.16 4.96
CA VAL A 140 -9.66 -1.48 5.46
C VAL A 140 -9.47 -0.97 6.88
N PHE A 141 -9.89 0.27 7.16
CA PHE A 141 -9.79 0.89 8.49
C PHE A 141 -10.59 0.11 9.54
N ALA A 142 -11.80 -0.33 9.19
CA ALA A 142 -12.67 -1.12 10.06
C ALA A 142 -12.21 -2.58 10.24
N SER A 143 -11.18 -3.04 9.51
CA SER A 143 -10.62 -4.37 9.74
C SER A 143 -10.04 -4.43 11.15
N GLU A 144 -10.33 -5.55 11.84
CA GLU A 144 -9.88 -5.80 13.20
C GLU A 144 -8.38 -5.54 13.37
N ASP A 145 -8.04 -4.75 14.40
CA ASP A 145 -6.68 -4.35 14.77
C ASP A 145 -5.84 -3.74 13.62
N CYS A 146 -6.46 -3.14 12.60
CA CYS A 146 -5.71 -2.56 11.47
C CYS A 146 -4.68 -1.53 11.94
N ILE A 147 -5.15 -0.48 12.63
CA ILE A 147 -4.28 0.60 13.15
C ILE A 147 -3.29 0.08 14.21
N PRO A 148 -3.69 -0.69 15.23
CA PRO A 148 -2.73 -1.29 16.18
C PRO A 148 -1.64 -2.10 15.50
N THR A 149 -1.98 -3.01 14.58
CA THR A 149 -1.00 -3.87 13.90
C THR A 149 -0.01 -3.04 13.08
N LEU A 150 -0.50 -2.05 12.32
CA LEU A 150 0.37 -1.15 11.56
C LEU A 150 1.29 -0.32 12.48
N SER A 151 0.78 0.11 13.64
CA SER A 151 1.55 0.86 14.64
C SER A 151 2.67 0.03 15.25
N GLU A 152 2.40 -1.24 15.58
CA GLU A 152 3.44 -2.17 16.01
C GLU A 152 4.49 -2.39 14.92
N ARG A 153 4.07 -2.51 13.64
CA ARG A 153 5.02 -2.67 12.54
C ARG A 153 5.89 -1.43 12.36
N LEU A 154 5.31 -0.22 12.47
CA LEU A 154 6.07 1.04 12.48
C LEU A 154 7.10 1.07 13.61
N GLN A 155 6.72 0.63 14.82
CA GLN A 155 7.62 0.59 15.96
C GLN A 155 8.75 -0.44 15.76
N PHE A 156 8.41 -1.63 15.29
CA PHE A 156 9.35 -2.75 15.13
C PHE A 156 10.36 -2.52 14.00
N PHE A 157 9.96 -1.82 12.94
CA PHE A 157 10.78 -1.52 11.76
C PHE A 157 11.22 -0.04 11.67
N ARG A 158 11.21 0.71 12.78
CA ARG A 158 11.54 2.16 12.85
C ARG A 158 12.93 2.57 12.32
N ASP A 159 13.83 1.62 12.17
CA ASP A 159 15.20 1.76 11.67
C ASP A 159 15.40 1.19 10.26
N GLN A 160 14.35 0.65 9.64
CA GLN A 160 14.34 0.28 8.22
C GLN A 160 13.45 1.27 7.46
N GLU A 161 14.07 2.27 6.81
CA GLU A 161 13.36 3.36 6.13
C GLU A 161 12.30 2.83 5.15
N ASP A 162 12.67 1.88 4.29
CA ASP A 162 11.79 1.36 3.23
C ASP A 162 10.50 0.75 3.80
N VAL A 163 10.64 -0.10 4.83
CA VAL A 163 9.50 -0.75 5.49
C VAL A 163 8.66 0.27 6.26
N PHE A 164 9.32 1.18 6.98
CA PHE A 164 8.65 2.21 7.75
C PHE A 164 7.83 3.14 6.86
N MET A 165 8.41 3.62 5.76
CA MET A 165 7.74 4.52 4.83
C MET A 165 6.61 3.82 4.07
N ALA A 166 6.77 2.53 3.76
CA ALA A 166 5.68 1.73 3.18
C ALA A 166 4.50 1.60 4.15
N ALA A 167 4.75 1.31 5.44
CA ALA A 167 3.71 1.24 6.46
C ALA A 167 3.06 2.62 6.71
N MET A 168 3.88 3.67 6.77
CA MET A 168 3.42 5.05 6.93
C MET A 168 2.53 5.49 5.77
N SER A 169 2.87 5.12 4.53
CA SER A 169 2.03 5.39 3.35
C SER A 169 0.64 4.75 3.46
N VAL A 170 0.50 3.60 4.13
CA VAL A 170 -0.81 2.98 4.36
C VAL A 170 -1.56 3.75 5.44
N VAL A 171 -0.90 4.06 6.56
CA VAL A 171 -1.49 4.82 7.68
C VAL A 171 -2.00 6.20 7.22
N VAL A 172 -1.20 6.96 6.47
CA VAL A 172 -1.61 8.27 5.94
C VAL A 172 -2.89 8.17 5.10
N LYS A 173 -3.00 7.16 4.22
CA LYS A 173 -4.22 6.95 3.42
C LYS A 173 -5.41 6.56 4.30
N LEU A 174 -5.18 5.73 5.32
CA LEU A 174 -6.21 5.34 6.28
C LEU A 174 -6.71 6.51 7.11
N LEU A 175 -5.89 7.53 7.38
CA LEU A 175 -6.31 8.74 8.10
C LEU A 175 -6.95 9.80 7.18
N GLY A 176 -6.97 9.58 5.86
CA GLY A 176 -7.52 10.54 4.90
C GLY A 176 -9.03 10.78 5.02
N PRO A 177 -9.87 9.75 5.14
CA PRO A 177 -11.32 9.94 5.26
C PRO A 177 -11.73 10.65 6.57
N PRO A 178 -12.82 11.44 6.55
CA PRO A 178 -13.32 12.13 7.74
C PRO A 178 -13.61 11.18 8.91
N GLY A 179 -13.29 11.62 10.12
CA GLY A 179 -13.56 10.87 11.35
C GLY A 179 -12.56 9.74 11.66
N HIS A 180 -11.75 9.29 10.70
CA HIS A 180 -10.76 8.24 10.94
C HIS A 180 -9.65 8.70 11.90
N ALA A 181 -9.14 9.92 11.72
CA ALA A 181 -8.15 10.51 12.63
C ALA A 181 -8.72 10.71 14.05
N LEU A 182 -9.98 11.13 14.18
CA LEU A 182 -10.67 11.19 15.47
C LEU A 182 -10.84 9.79 16.09
N ALA A 183 -11.14 8.77 15.30
CA ALA A 183 -11.23 7.38 15.79
C ALA A 183 -9.89 6.88 16.32
N VAL A 184 -8.78 7.23 15.66
CA VAL A 184 -7.43 6.94 16.16
C VAL A 184 -7.07 7.76 17.40
N ALA A 185 -7.52 9.01 17.49
CA ALA A 185 -7.32 9.84 18.71
C ALA A 185 -7.91 9.18 19.96
N LYS A 186 -8.99 8.41 19.79
CA LYS A 186 -9.64 7.62 20.87
C LYS A 186 -8.91 6.31 21.18
N MET A 187 -7.74 6.06 20.60
CA MET A 187 -6.88 4.91 20.87
C MET A 187 -5.58 5.35 21.58
N PRO A 188 -5.61 5.58 22.92
CA PRO A 188 -4.45 6.04 23.69
C PRO A 188 -3.16 5.27 23.47
N SER A 189 -3.24 3.94 23.37
CA SER A 189 -2.08 3.07 23.19
C SER A 189 -1.39 3.31 21.84
N VAL A 190 -2.17 3.54 20.78
CA VAL A 190 -1.67 3.85 19.44
C VAL A 190 -0.99 5.21 19.44
N VAL A 191 -1.66 6.24 19.98
CA VAL A 191 -1.13 7.62 20.01
C VAL A 191 0.19 7.66 20.78
N LYS A 192 0.24 7.06 21.99
CA LYS A 192 1.47 6.96 22.79
C LYS A 192 2.58 6.20 22.07
N THR A 193 2.23 5.16 21.31
CA THR A 193 3.21 4.42 20.50
C THR A 193 3.80 5.31 19.42
N TRP A 194 2.99 6.09 18.71
CA TRP A 194 3.44 6.99 17.65
C TRP A 194 4.34 8.11 18.21
N GLU A 195 3.96 8.72 19.32
CA GLU A 195 4.77 9.72 20.02
C GLU A 195 6.12 9.13 20.47
N GLY A 196 6.11 7.93 21.04
CA GLY A 196 7.32 7.21 21.42
C GLY A 196 8.24 6.93 20.23
N ILE A 197 7.69 6.53 19.08
CA ILE A 197 8.47 6.37 17.85
C ILE A 197 9.08 7.73 17.43
N GLY A 198 8.28 8.80 17.42
CA GLY A 198 8.74 10.15 17.09
C GLY A 198 9.92 10.59 17.97
N GLN A 199 9.84 10.37 19.28
CA GLN A 199 10.93 10.68 20.22
C GLN A 199 12.19 9.86 19.92
N ILE A 200 12.06 8.56 19.64
CA ILE A 200 13.21 7.70 19.30
C ILE A 200 13.88 8.17 18.01
N VAL A 201 13.09 8.47 16.96
CA VAL A 201 13.62 8.93 15.68
C VAL A 201 14.27 10.32 15.82
N SER A 202 13.68 11.23 16.60
CA SER A 202 14.27 12.53 16.91
C SER A 202 15.63 12.39 17.59
N ARG A 203 15.74 11.53 18.62
CA ARG A 203 17.04 11.28 19.29
C ARG A 203 18.07 10.71 18.31
N ARG A 204 17.66 9.87 17.36
CA ARG A 204 18.55 9.35 16.32
C ARG A 204 19.07 10.45 15.40
N ILE A 205 18.23 11.41 15.01
CA ILE A 205 18.65 12.59 14.24
C ILE A 205 19.74 13.37 15.01
N ASP A 206 19.54 13.60 16.31
CA ASP A 206 20.52 14.33 17.13
C ASP A 206 21.86 13.57 17.22
N MET A 207 21.82 12.24 17.33
CA MET A 207 23.02 11.40 17.35
C MET A 207 23.77 11.47 16.01
N GLU A 208 23.08 11.33 14.88
CA GLU A 208 23.70 11.40 13.55
C GLU A 208 24.28 12.80 13.27
N ARG A 209 23.59 13.88 13.68
CA ARG A 209 24.12 15.26 13.58
C ARG A 209 25.44 15.43 14.36
N LYS A 210 25.47 14.95 15.61
CA LYS A 210 26.70 14.99 16.44
C LYS A 210 27.82 14.14 15.83
N TYR A 211 27.48 13.02 15.20
CA TYR A 211 28.45 12.15 14.54
C TYR A 211 29.05 12.83 13.29
N ILE A 212 28.23 13.46 12.45
CA ILE A 212 28.69 14.22 11.28
C ILE A 212 29.63 15.37 11.69
N HIS A 213 29.26 16.17 12.68
CA HIS A 213 30.11 17.25 13.18
C HIS A 213 31.48 16.75 13.68
N ARG A 214 31.53 15.54 14.27
CA ARG A 214 32.80 14.93 14.69
C ARG A 214 33.65 14.49 13.49
N LEU A 215 33.02 13.93 12.45
CA LEU A 215 33.72 13.54 11.22
C LEU A 215 34.35 14.76 10.54
N GLU A 216 33.66 15.89 10.51
CA GLU A 216 34.16 17.16 9.96
C GLU A 216 35.41 17.65 10.72
N GLY A 217 35.38 17.62 12.06
CA GLY A 217 36.53 18.03 12.89
C GLY A 217 37.74 17.10 12.82
N GLN A 218 37.52 15.81 12.54
CA GLN A 218 38.59 14.78 12.54
C GLN A 218 39.12 14.43 11.13
N LYS A 219 38.67 15.14 10.07
CA LYS A 219 38.93 14.78 8.66
C LYS A 219 38.56 13.31 8.37
N GLY A 220 37.37 12.90 8.81
CA GLY A 220 36.84 11.57 8.58
C GLY A 220 36.71 11.23 7.09
N SER A 221 36.62 9.95 6.75
CA SER A 221 36.45 9.50 5.36
C SER A 221 35.13 9.99 4.75
N ASP A 222 35.18 10.42 3.49
CA ASP A 222 34.01 10.78 2.67
C ASP A 222 32.92 9.70 2.66
N ALA A 223 33.31 8.42 2.71
CA ALA A 223 32.37 7.31 2.75
C ALA A 223 31.53 7.31 4.04
N SER A 224 32.17 7.54 5.19
CA SER A 224 31.51 7.63 6.48
C SER A 224 30.59 8.85 6.56
N ALA A 225 31.03 9.99 6.02
CA ALA A 225 30.21 11.21 5.97
C ALA A 225 28.96 11.02 5.10
N LYS A 226 29.09 10.38 3.93
CA LYS A 226 27.95 10.05 3.05
C LYS A 226 26.95 9.12 3.73
N GLU A 227 27.43 8.07 4.39
CA GLU A 227 26.55 7.11 5.07
C GLU A 227 25.81 7.75 6.26
N ALA A 228 26.50 8.54 7.09
CA ALA A 228 25.88 9.28 8.18
C ALA A 228 24.82 10.28 7.67
N THR A 229 25.13 11.00 6.59
CA THR A 229 24.19 11.92 5.95
C THR A 229 22.96 11.18 5.42
N ARG A 230 23.13 10.01 4.80
CA ARG A 230 22.02 9.17 4.34
C ARG A 230 21.12 8.75 5.50
N LYS A 231 21.69 8.28 6.62
CA LYS A 231 20.94 7.90 7.83
C LYS A 231 20.19 9.08 8.43
N LEU A 232 20.82 10.26 8.45
CA LEU A 232 20.20 11.50 8.92
C LEU A 232 18.98 11.86 8.06
N LEU A 233 19.11 11.86 6.73
CA LEU A 233 18.02 12.16 5.80
C LEU A 233 16.86 11.16 5.93
N ALA A 234 17.18 9.87 6.02
CA ALA A 234 16.20 8.81 6.25
C ALA A 234 15.42 9.05 7.55
N ALA A 235 16.12 9.31 8.65
CA ALA A 235 15.50 9.58 9.94
C ALA A 235 14.65 10.87 9.94
N ALA A 236 15.11 11.93 9.27
CA ALA A 236 14.37 13.18 9.14
C ALA A 236 13.03 12.98 8.42
N LYS A 237 13.04 12.26 7.28
CA LYS A 237 11.83 11.92 6.53
C LYS A 237 10.85 11.05 7.34
N GLN A 238 11.36 10.09 8.10
CA GLN A 238 10.54 9.27 9.00
C GLN A 238 9.91 10.11 10.12
N LEU A 239 10.67 11.04 10.71
CA LEU A 239 10.16 11.92 11.76
C LEU A 239 9.11 12.88 11.22
N GLU A 240 9.34 13.51 10.07
CA GLU A 240 8.39 14.41 9.42
C GLU A 240 7.05 13.71 9.18
N ALA A 241 7.08 12.51 8.60
CA ALA A 241 5.86 11.75 8.33
C ALA A 241 5.14 11.33 9.63
N MET A 242 5.89 10.97 10.68
CA MET A 242 5.32 10.64 11.99
C MET A 242 4.68 11.87 12.65
N GLN A 243 5.35 13.03 12.62
CA GLN A 243 4.84 14.28 13.16
C GLN A 243 3.59 14.75 12.42
N ALA A 244 3.51 14.54 11.11
CA ALA A 244 2.32 14.87 10.32
C ALA A 244 1.08 14.10 10.81
N ILE A 245 1.18 12.78 11.00
CA ILE A 245 0.03 11.97 11.47
C ILE A 245 -0.32 12.26 12.92
N ILE A 246 0.67 12.51 13.80
CA ILE A 246 0.42 12.91 15.20
C ILE A 246 -0.30 14.27 15.22
N SER A 247 0.17 15.24 14.42
CA SER A 247 -0.45 16.56 14.33
C SER A 247 -1.89 16.48 13.84
N GLN A 248 -2.16 15.65 12.84
CA GLN A 248 -3.52 15.42 12.33
C GLN A 248 -4.44 14.83 13.42
N VAL A 249 -4.01 13.77 14.09
CA VAL A 249 -4.81 13.10 15.13
C VAL A 249 -5.03 13.99 16.34
N THR A 250 -4.00 14.72 16.78
CA THR A 250 -4.11 15.66 17.92
C THR A 250 -4.98 16.86 17.59
N HIS A 251 -4.93 17.37 16.36
CA HIS A 251 -5.84 18.43 15.90
C HIS A 251 -7.31 17.99 15.98
N GLU A 252 -7.62 16.82 15.42
CA GLU A 252 -8.97 16.22 15.46
C GLU A 252 -9.45 15.95 16.89
N ALA A 253 -8.56 15.47 17.77
CA ALA A 253 -8.88 15.27 19.19
C ALA A 253 -9.32 16.59 19.86
N ARG A 254 -8.56 17.67 19.62
CA ARG A 254 -8.85 19.01 20.18
C ARG A 254 -10.16 19.57 19.67
N LEU A 255 -10.42 19.47 18.36
CA LEU A 255 -11.67 19.95 17.76
C LEU A 255 -12.91 19.29 18.38
N HIS A 256 -12.78 18.03 18.79
CA HIS A 256 -13.88 17.24 19.33
C HIS A 256 -13.85 17.07 20.86
N GLY A 257 -13.01 17.84 21.57
CA GLY A 257 -12.93 17.79 23.04
C GLY A 257 -12.49 16.43 23.60
N VAL A 258 -11.84 15.60 22.79
CA VAL A 258 -11.25 14.34 23.27
C VAL A 258 -9.95 14.68 23.96
N GLN A 259 -9.80 14.28 25.23
CA GLN A 259 -8.54 14.42 25.95
C GLN A 259 -7.45 13.66 25.16
N ALA A 260 -6.58 14.40 24.49
CA ALA A 260 -5.36 13.83 23.96
C ALA A 260 -4.57 13.31 25.16
N CYS A 261 -4.25 12.02 25.17
CA CYS A 261 -3.47 11.46 26.26
C CYS A 261 -2.14 12.21 26.35
N VAL A 262 -1.96 12.91 27.47
CA VAL A 262 -0.66 13.41 27.93
C VAL A 262 0.19 12.23 28.41
#